data_AF-A0A1F7QIW8-F1
#
_entry.id   AF-A0A1F7QIW8-F1
#
_cell.length_a   1.000
_cell.length_b   1.000
_cell.length_c   1.000
_cell.angle_alpha   90.00
_cell.angle_beta   90.00
_cell.angle_gamma   90.00
#
_symmetry.space_group_name_H-M   'P 1'
#
loop_
_entity.id
_entity.type
_entity.pdbx_description
1 polymer ?
#
loop_
_entity_poly.entity_id
_entity_poly.type
_entity_poly.pdbx_seq_one_letter_code
_entity_poly.pdbx_strand_id
1 'polypeptide(L)'
;MKETSGNPRWEFVRRFRRGAFGWKSEPAIQRVRQAVSEIKKVARRDPVLGAEGAVLFLERVSPALEHVDSSSGAIGTAVNHAIEELVAIIARAPVGGTEREGWLDRLWDAHANDEVPYIERLGDFWGDLCASPETASAWADRLVPIVEMAWSPDPERRGFFHGTMACFSALFRAGRHEEIVALLEKDPLPWWPYREWGVRALAALGRPDEAIRFAEASRGRNDSPVAIAAACEEVLLASGRVEEAYRRYALQATRGTSYLATYRALARKYPRKRPEELLGDLVATTPGDEGKWFATAKEVGLFDEAIRLANETPCDPKTLTRAARDFAAVRPEFAVEAGLAALRWLVEGYGYEITSADVWAAYTETMKAAEQAGRAGDARDRIRALVASETSGDRFVTRTLGRALGL
;
A
#
# COMPACT_ATOMS: atom_id res chain seq x y z
N MET A 1 2.04 35.09 -39.06
CA MET A 1 2.85 35.31 -37.85
C MET A 1 1.94 35.26 -36.64
N LYS A 2 1.84 34.10 -35.97
CA LYS A 2 1.24 34.00 -34.64
C LYS A 2 2.33 34.39 -33.65
N GLU A 3 2.01 35.33 -32.76
CA GLU A 3 2.85 35.72 -31.64
C GLU A 3 3.31 34.49 -30.86
N THR A 4 4.63 34.38 -30.69
CA THR A 4 5.26 33.48 -29.74
C THR A 4 4.83 33.88 -28.34
N SER A 5 3.81 33.19 -27.81
CA SER A 5 3.47 33.20 -26.40
C SER A 5 4.69 32.80 -25.60
N GLY A 6 5.22 33.72 -24.79
CA GLY A 6 6.41 33.49 -23.96
C GLY A 6 6.25 32.22 -23.12
N ASN A 7 7.29 31.38 -23.13
CA ASN A 7 7.34 30.15 -22.36
C ASN A 7 6.96 30.45 -20.90
N PRO A 8 5.92 29.81 -20.31
CA PRO A 8 5.49 30.08 -18.96
C PRO A 8 6.67 29.97 -18.00
N ARG A 9 6.85 30.99 -17.18
CA ARG A 9 7.87 30.99 -16.15
C ARG A 9 7.44 30.06 -15.02
N TRP A 10 7.76 28.78 -15.15
CA TRP A 10 7.51 27.76 -14.14
C TRP A 10 8.11 28.18 -12.79
N GLU A 11 7.28 28.24 -11.76
CA GLU A 11 7.71 28.61 -10.43
C GLU A 11 8.57 27.51 -9.80
N PHE A 12 8.18 26.24 -10.00
CA PHE A 12 8.93 25.10 -9.52
C PHE A 12 10.39 25.08 -10.02
N VAL A 13 10.67 25.57 -11.24
CA VAL A 13 12.04 25.60 -11.80
C VAL A 13 13.00 26.38 -10.91
N ARG A 14 12.54 27.43 -10.23
CA ARG A 14 13.40 28.20 -9.29
C ARG A 14 13.62 27.47 -7.96
N ARG A 15 12.71 26.58 -7.60
CA ARG A 15 12.67 25.86 -6.32
C ARG A 15 13.43 24.53 -6.39
N PHE A 16 13.42 23.86 -7.53
CA PHE A 16 14.12 22.61 -7.80
C PHE A 16 15.43 22.89 -8.54
N ARG A 17 16.40 23.47 -7.81
CA ARG A 17 17.82 23.54 -8.20
C ARG A 17 18.54 22.38 -7.51
N ARG A 18 19.69 21.93 -8.03
CA ARG A 18 20.49 20.88 -7.39
C ARG A 18 20.79 21.26 -5.93
N GLY A 19 20.60 20.32 -5.01
CA GLY A 19 20.81 20.52 -3.57
C GLY A 19 19.92 21.61 -2.93
N ALA A 20 18.77 21.95 -3.52
CA ALA A 20 17.93 23.04 -3.03
C ALA A 20 17.27 22.78 -1.67
N PHE A 21 17.17 21.51 -1.26
CA PHE A 21 16.56 21.10 0.00
C PHE A 21 17.62 20.60 0.99
N GLY A 22 17.42 20.89 2.27
CA GLY A 22 18.20 20.27 3.35
C GLY A 22 17.61 18.93 3.79
N TRP A 23 18.10 18.39 4.91
CA TRP A 23 17.74 17.05 5.40
C TRP A 23 16.26 16.83 5.71
N LYS A 24 15.48 17.88 6.01
CA LYS A 24 14.05 17.74 6.36
C LYS A 24 13.21 17.41 5.12
N SER A 25 12.46 16.32 5.18
CA SER A 25 11.59 15.85 4.09
C SER A 25 10.32 16.69 3.90
N GLU A 26 9.67 17.15 4.97
CA GLU A 26 8.36 17.82 4.88
C GLU A 26 8.35 19.06 3.93
N PRO A 27 9.32 20.00 3.98
CA PRO A 27 9.36 21.10 3.03
C PRO A 27 9.50 20.63 1.57
N ALA A 28 10.29 19.59 1.32
CA ALA A 28 10.48 19.04 -0.01
C ALA A 28 9.17 18.40 -0.53
N ILE A 29 8.49 17.60 0.29
CA ILE A 29 7.19 17.00 -0.02
C ILE A 29 6.17 18.08 -0.40
N GLN A 30 6.11 19.17 0.37
CA GLN A 30 5.23 20.30 0.06
C GLN A 30 5.54 20.92 -1.31
N ARG A 31 6.83 21.09 -1.66
CA ARG A 31 7.22 21.65 -2.96
C ARG A 31 6.94 20.71 -4.12
N VAL A 32 7.09 19.40 -3.95
CA VAL A 32 6.73 18.40 -4.98
C VAL A 32 5.24 18.52 -5.30
N ARG A 33 4.38 18.53 -4.27
CA ARG A 33 2.92 18.70 -4.44
C ARG A 33 2.53 20.02 -5.12
N GLN A 34 3.23 21.11 -4.78
CA GLN A 34 3.02 22.42 -5.42
C GLN A 34 3.39 22.41 -6.91
N ALA A 35 4.54 21.83 -7.26
CA ALA A 35 4.99 21.72 -8.65
C ALA A 35 4.01 20.89 -9.50
N VAL A 36 3.58 19.74 -8.99
CA VAL A 36 2.58 18.90 -9.65
C VAL A 36 1.25 19.63 -9.83
N SER A 37 0.80 20.38 -8.82
CA SER A 37 -0.42 21.21 -8.91
C SER A 37 -0.32 22.32 -9.95
N GLU A 38 0.85 22.98 -10.03
CA GLU A 38 1.17 23.99 -11.04
C GLU A 38 1.09 23.39 -12.46
N ILE A 39 1.76 22.26 -12.68
CA ILE A 39 1.78 21.55 -13.96
C ILE A 39 0.37 21.11 -14.37
N LYS A 40 -0.39 20.48 -13.47
CA LYS A 40 -1.79 20.08 -13.71
C LYS A 40 -2.66 21.26 -14.11
N LYS A 41 -2.46 22.45 -13.50
CA LYS A 41 -3.23 23.65 -13.83
C LYS A 41 -2.94 24.13 -15.25
N VAL A 42 -1.69 24.09 -15.69
CA VAL A 42 -1.29 24.45 -17.06
C VAL A 42 -1.79 23.39 -18.06
N ALA A 43 -1.59 22.11 -17.77
CA ALA A 43 -1.99 20.99 -18.63
C ALA A 43 -3.48 20.97 -18.99
N ARG A 44 -4.35 21.50 -18.11
CA ARG A 44 -5.79 21.65 -18.39
C ARG A 44 -6.11 22.65 -19.50
N ARG A 45 -5.23 23.62 -19.75
CA ARG A 45 -5.40 24.68 -20.76
C ARG A 45 -4.55 24.41 -21.99
N ASP A 46 -3.33 23.95 -21.76
CA ASP A 46 -2.35 23.63 -22.78
C ASP A 46 -1.69 22.28 -22.41
N PRO A 47 -2.19 21.16 -22.96
CA PRO A 47 -1.67 19.83 -22.65
C PRO A 47 -0.20 19.62 -23.04
N VAL A 48 0.23 20.21 -24.16
CA VAL A 48 1.62 20.09 -24.64
C VAL A 48 2.56 20.82 -23.69
N LEU A 49 2.23 22.07 -23.35
CA LEU A 49 3.03 22.84 -22.42
C LEU A 49 3.03 22.23 -21.01
N GLY A 50 1.90 21.69 -20.57
CA GLY A 50 1.82 20.92 -19.33
C GLY A 50 2.76 19.72 -19.31
N ALA A 51 2.85 18.98 -20.42
CA ALA A 51 3.78 17.86 -20.56
C ALA A 51 5.25 18.32 -20.61
N GLU A 52 5.57 19.43 -21.27
CA GLU A 52 6.92 20.01 -21.20
C GLU A 52 7.32 20.37 -19.76
N GLY A 53 6.39 20.95 -18.99
CA GLY A 53 6.58 21.23 -17.57
C GLY A 53 6.78 19.96 -16.74
N ALA A 54 6.05 18.89 -17.05
CA ALA A 54 6.20 17.58 -16.41
C ALA A 54 7.59 16.97 -16.68
N VAL A 55 8.05 16.97 -17.93
CA VAL A 55 9.40 16.53 -18.31
C VAL A 55 10.45 17.34 -17.55
N LEU A 56 10.32 18.68 -17.56
CA LEU A 56 11.25 19.58 -16.88
C LEU A 56 11.30 19.38 -15.36
N PHE A 57 10.19 19.02 -14.74
CA PHE A 57 10.17 18.69 -13.32
C PHE A 57 10.92 17.38 -13.03
N LEU A 58 10.67 16.34 -13.82
CA LEU A 58 11.29 15.02 -13.66
C LEU A 58 12.81 15.07 -13.86
N GLU A 59 13.32 15.91 -14.76
CA GLU A 59 14.77 16.16 -14.91
C GLU A 59 15.43 16.76 -13.65
N ARG A 60 14.65 17.45 -12.82
CA ARG A 60 15.18 18.30 -11.75
C ARG A 60 14.91 17.77 -10.35
N VAL A 61 13.91 16.92 -10.20
CA VAL A 61 13.42 16.51 -8.87
C VAL A 61 14.48 15.72 -8.11
N SER A 62 15.12 14.73 -8.76
CA SER A 62 16.15 13.91 -8.10
C SER A 62 17.35 14.74 -7.60
N PRO A 63 18.08 15.49 -8.45
CA PRO A 63 19.24 16.26 -7.98
C PRO A 63 18.87 17.36 -6.98
N ALA A 64 17.63 17.85 -6.97
CA ALA A 64 17.20 18.80 -5.95
C ALA A 64 17.07 18.15 -4.55
N LEU A 65 16.73 16.87 -4.49
CA LEU A 65 16.43 16.11 -3.27
C LEU A 65 17.63 15.33 -2.72
N GLU A 66 18.83 15.46 -3.31
CA GLU A 66 20.03 14.66 -2.98
C GLU A 66 20.46 14.73 -1.49
N HIS A 67 20.05 15.78 -0.75
CA HIS A 67 20.35 15.94 0.67
C HIS A 67 19.17 15.70 1.61
N VAL A 68 18.01 15.29 1.10
CA VAL A 68 16.81 15.03 1.90
C VAL A 68 16.93 13.66 2.57
N ASP A 69 16.62 13.57 3.85
CA ASP A 69 16.51 12.29 4.55
C ASP A 69 15.26 11.52 4.08
N SER A 70 15.51 10.42 3.38
CA SER A 70 14.50 9.54 2.80
C SER A 70 14.16 8.32 3.68
N SER A 71 14.75 8.18 4.87
CA SER A 71 14.61 7.00 5.74
C SER A 71 13.16 6.67 6.13
N SER A 72 12.31 7.68 6.28
CA SER A 72 10.87 7.51 6.55
C SER A 72 10.06 6.98 5.36
N GLY A 73 10.63 6.98 4.14
CA GLY A 73 9.92 6.66 2.89
C GLY A 73 8.91 7.71 2.41
N ALA A 74 8.64 8.76 3.21
CA ALA A 74 7.60 9.74 2.91
C ALA A 74 7.89 10.59 1.66
N ILE A 75 9.14 11.03 1.49
CA ILE A 75 9.55 11.78 0.29
C ILE A 75 9.52 10.89 -0.96
N GLY A 76 10.01 9.66 -0.87
CA GLY A 76 9.95 8.69 -1.98
C GLY A 76 8.51 8.42 -2.40
N THR A 77 7.59 8.23 -1.45
CA THR A 77 6.15 8.09 -1.72
C THR A 77 5.59 9.31 -2.44
N ALA A 78 5.95 10.52 -2.02
CA ALA A 78 5.49 11.76 -2.66
C ALA A 78 6.00 11.90 -4.11
N VAL A 79 7.26 11.55 -4.37
CA VAL A 79 7.85 11.57 -5.72
C VAL A 79 7.24 10.48 -6.59
N ASN A 80 7.05 9.28 -6.07
CA ASN A 80 6.39 8.17 -6.78
C ASN A 80 4.97 8.54 -7.23
N HIS A 81 4.18 9.21 -6.39
CA HIS A 81 2.87 9.74 -6.80
C HIS A 81 2.99 10.87 -7.84
N ALA A 82 4.01 11.73 -7.72
CA ALA A 82 4.26 12.75 -8.74
C ALA A 82 4.58 12.12 -10.10
N ILE A 83 5.41 11.08 -10.14
CA ILE A 83 5.74 10.33 -11.37
C ILE A 83 4.48 9.79 -12.03
N GLU A 84 3.63 9.07 -11.29
CA GLU A 84 2.37 8.51 -11.82
C GLU A 84 1.47 9.60 -12.46
N GLU A 85 1.30 10.74 -11.77
CA GLU A 85 0.48 11.84 -12.28
C GLU A 85 1.10 12.51 -13.51
N LEU A 86 2.41 12.72 -13.51
CA LEU A 86 3.13 13.44 -14.56
C LEU A 86 3.32 12.59 -15.82
N VAL A 87 3.59 11.29 -15.67
CA VAL A 87 3.58 10.31 -16.78
C VAL A 87 2.24 10.37 -17.51
N ALA A 88 1.13 10.36 -16.78
CA ALA A 88 -0.21 10.43 -17.39
C ALA A 88 -0.45 11.74 -18.18
N ILE A 89 0.13 12.86 -17.74
CA ILE A 89 0.08 14.14 -18.47
C ILE A 89 0.93 14.05 -19.74
N ILE A 90 2.17 13.55 -19.62
CA ILE A 90 3.10 13.41 -20.74
C ILE A 90 2.51 12.49 -21.81
N ALA A 91 2.02 11.31 -21.42
CA ALA A 91 1.48 10.31 -22.34
C ALA A 91 0.26 10.80 -23.14
N ARG A 92 -0.57 11.68 -22.54
CA ARG A 92 -1.79 12.21 -23.19
C ARG A 92 -1.56 13.44 -24.08
N ALA A 93 -0.37 14.05 -24.04
CA ALA A 93 -0.09 15.24 -24.82
C ALA A 93 -0.07 14.94 -26.34
N PRO A 94 -0.79 15.71 -27.17
CA PRO A 94 -0.90 15.48 -28.60
C PRO A 94 0.30 16.09 -29.35
N VAL A 95 1.47 15.46 -29.24
CA VAL A 95 2.71 15.89 -29.91
C VAL A 95 3.13 14.92 -31.01
N GLY A 96 3.92 15.42 -31.96
CA GLY A 96 4.51 14.60 -33.03
C GLY A 96 5.62 13.67 -32.51
N GLY A 97 6.00 12.68 -33.32
CA GLY A 97 7.03 11.70 -32.95
C GLY A 97 8.39 12.33 -32.60
N THR A 98 8.80 13.39 -33.29
CA THR A 98 10.08 14.09 -33.02
C THR A 98 10.08 14.79 -31.67
N GLU A 99 9.00 15.50 -31.32
CA GLU A 99 8.87 16.16 -30.02
C GLU A 99 8.79 15.14 -28.88
N ARG A 100 8.03 14.05 -29.12
CA ARG A 100 7.93 12.91 -28.21
C ARG A 100 9.30 12.30 -27.91
N GLU A 101 10.07 12.04 -28.96
CA GLU A 101 11.42 11.47 -28.84
C GLU A 101 12.34 12.40 -28.06
N GLY A 102 12.32 13.71 -28.34
CA GLY A 102 13.11 14.68 -27.59
C GLY A 102 12.76 14.75 -26.10
N TRP A 103 11.51 14.48 -25.72
CA TRP A 103 11.14 14.32 -24.31
C TRP A 103 11.66 13.02 -23.71
N LEU A 104 11.61 11.91 -24.45
CA LEU A 104 12.12 10.62 -23.99
C LEU A 104 13.64 10.64 -23.79
N ASP A 105 14.40 11.23 -24.71
CA ASP A 105 15.85 11.38 -24.58
C ASP A 105 16.23 12.17 -23.31
N ARG A 106 15.52 13.27 -23.06
CA ARG A 106 15.71 14.10 -21.85
C ARG A 106 15.39 13.34 -20.56
N LEU A 107 14.30 12.57 -20.54
CA LEU A 107 13.94 11.73 -19.41
C LEU A 107 14.92 10.57 -19.23
N TRP A 108 15.48 10.05 -20.32
CA TRP A 108 16.46 8.98 -20.31
C TRP A 108 17.77 9.46 -19.69
N ASP A 109 18.23 10.64 -20.08
CA ASP A 109 19.39 11.28 -19.46
C ASP A 109 19.16 11.54 -17.97
N ALA A 110 17.97 12.03 -17.58
CA ALA A 110 17.64 12.21 -16.17
C ALA A 110 17.68 10.89 -15.39
N HIS A 111 17.09 9.82 -15.95
CA HIS A 111 17.08 8.50 -15.35
C HIS A 111 18.49 7.90 -15.24
N ALA A 112 19.35 8.09 -16.25
CA ALA A 112 20.73 7.60 -16.23
C ALA A 112 21.60 8.31 -15.17
N ASN A 113 21.26 9.56 -14.84
CA ASN A 113 21.96 10.38 -13.85
C ASN A 113 21.25 10.44 -12.48
N ASP A 114 20.36 9.48 -12.20
CA ASP A 114 19.59 9.40 -10.94
C ASP A 114 20.45 8.83 -9.79
N GLU A 115 21.42 9.62 -9.30
CA GLU A 115 22.40 9.17 -8.28
C GLU A 115 21.73 8.62 -7.01
N VAL A 116 20.70 9.32 -6.50
CA VAL A 116 19.79 8.80 -5.47
C VAL A 116 18.50 8.45 -6.20
N PRO A 117 18.03 7.18 -6.16
CA PRO A 117 17.01 6.68 -7.09
C PRO A 117 15.60 7.22 -6.76
N TYR A 118 15.36 8.50 -7.04
CA TYR A 118 14.08 9.15 -6.82
C TYR A 118 13.15 9.01 -8.03
N ILE A 119 13.70 8.83 -9.23
CA ILE A 119 12.96 8.72 -10.49
C ILE A 119 13.17 7.39 -11.23
N GLU A 120 13.87 6.43 -10.63
CA GLU A 120 14.02 5.05 -11.16
C GLU A 120 12.69 4.43 -11.64
N ARG A 121 11.59 4.76 -10.93
CA ARG A 121 10.25 4.26 -11.25
C ARG A 121 9.71 4.74 -12.60
N LEU A 122 10.33 5.74 -13.23
CA LEU A 122 10.03 6.11 -14.62
C LEU A 122 10.22 4.93 -15.58
N GLY A 123 11.16 4.03 -15.30
CA GLY A 123 11.36 2.82 -16.09
C GLY A 123 10.11 1.96 -16.19
N ASP A 124 9.30 1.87 -15.13
CA ASP A 124 8.05 1.09 -15.12
C ASP A 124 7.03 1.63 -16.13
N PHE A 125 7.07 2.93 -16.40
CA PHE A 125 6.13 3.66 -17.23
C PHE A 125 6.67 4.02 -18.62
N TRP A 126 7.86 3.52 -19.00
CA TRP A 126 8.52 3.92 -20.24
C TRP A 126 7.65 3.66 -21.48
N GLY A 127 6.93 2.54 -21.51
CA GLY A 127 5.96 2.23 -22.56
C GLY A 127 4.82 3.25 -22.63
N ASP A 128 4.30 3.73 -21.51
CA ASP A 128 3.27 4.78 -21.50
C ASP A 128 3.83 6.12 -21.99
N LEU A 129 5.06 6.45 -21.59
CA LEU A 129 5.77 7.66 -22.04
C LEU A 129 5.99 7.66 -23.56
N CYS A 130 6.21 6.48 -24.17
CA CYS A 130 6.33 6.32 -25.63
C CYS A 130 5.04 6.68 -26.37
N ALA A 131 3.88 6.60 -25.72
CA ALA A 131 2.53 6.90 -26.23
C ALA A 131 2.03 6.04 -27.41
N SER A 132 2.90 5.53 -28.28
CA SER A 132 2.58 4.69 -29.44
C SER A 132 3.36 3.36 -29.42
N PRO A 133 2.81 2.26 -29.96
CA PRO A 133 3.54 1.02 -30.14
C PRO A 133 4.81 1.17 -31.00
N GLU A 134 4.79 2.06 -32.00
CA GLU A 134 5.91 2.28 -32.92
C GLU A 134 7.11 2.91 -32.21
N THR A 135 6.88 3.99 -31.45
CA THR A 135 7.92 4.61 -30.61
C THR A 135 8.42 3.62 -29.57
N ALA A 136 7.52 2.87 -28.92
CA ALA A 136 7.91 1.88 -27.93
C ALA A 136 8.77 0.76 -28.53
N SER A 137 8.45 0.28 -29.73
CA SER A 137 9.25 -0.74 -30.42
C SER A 137 10.64 -0.20 -30.78
N ALA A 138 10.73 1.05 -31.25
CA ALA A 138 12.03 1.66 -31.56
C ALA A 138 12.92 1.82 -30.31
N TRP A 139 12.32 2.13 -29.16
CA TRP A 139 13.03 2.13 -27.88
C TRP A 139 13.43 0.70 -27.45
N ALA A 140 12.54 -0.28 -27.57
CA ALA A 140 12.86 -1.67 -27.28
C ALA A 140 14.05 -2.18 -28.11
N ASP A 141 14.11 -1.85 -29.41
CA ASP A 141 15.22 -2.23 -30.29
C ASP A 141 16.57 -1.68 -29.83
N ARG A 142 16.59 -0.52 -29.15
CA ARG A 142 17.81 0.06 -28.55
C ARG A 142 18.19 -0.62 -27.24
N LEU A 143 17.20 -1.02 -26.45
CA LEU A 143 17.39 -1.44 -25.06
C LEU A 143 17.63 -2.95 -24.93
N VAL A 144 16.97 -3.79 -25.73
CA VAL A 144 17.10 -5.25 -25.66
C VAL A 144 18.55 -5.72 -25.75
N PRO A 145 19.36 -5.27 -26.74
CA PRO A 145 20.76 -5.72 -26.84
C PRO A 145 21.60 -5.36 -25.61
N ILE A 146 21.28 -4.23 -24.95
CA ILE A 146 21.99 -3.78 -23.74
C ILE A 146 21.60 -4.66 -22.55
N VAL A 147 20.32 -5.01 -22.40
CA VAL A 147 19.86 -5.95 -21.37
C VAL A 147 20.51 -7.32 -21.56
N GLU A 148 20.54 -7.84 -22.79
CA GLU A 148 21.19 -9.12 -23.10
C GLU A 148 22.69 -9.11 -22.77
N MET A 149 23.38 -8.01 -23.08
CA MET A 149 24.79 -7.83 -22.71
C MET A 149 24.95 -7.76 -21.18
N ALA A 150 24.10 -6.99 -20.50
CA ALA A 150 24.11 -6.87 -19.04
C ALA A 150 23.85 -8.21 -18.33
N TRP A 151 23.14 -9.13 -18.99
CA TRP A 151 22.84 -10.49 -18.52
C TRP A 151 23.72 -11.57 -19.13
N SER A 152 24.77 -11.18 -19.85
CA SER A 152 25.70 -12.09 -20.49
C SER A 152 26.24 -13.14 -19.51
N PRO A 153 26.41 -14.41 -19.93
CA PRO A 153 27.09 -15.41 -19.12
C PRO A 153 28.59 -15.10 -18.95
N ASP A 154 29.16 -14.26 -19.81
CA ASP A 154 30.53 -13.72 -19.68
C ASP A 154 30.58 -12.66 -18.57
N PRO A 155 31.27 -12.92 -17.43
CA PRO A 155 31.35 -11.99 -16.32
C PRO A 155 31.98 -10.64 -16.67
N GLU A 156 32.84 -10.58 -17.69
CA GLU A 156 33.49 -9.33 -18.13
C GLU A 156 32.54 -8.39 -18.88
N ARG A 157 31.40 -8.92 -19.35
CA ARG A 157 30.36 -8.15 -20.07
C ARG A 157 29.12 -7.91 -19.24
N ARG A 158 28.89 -8.77 -18.24
CA ARG A 158 27.72 -8.73 -17.35
C ARG A 158 27.79 -7.50 -16.44
N GLY A 159 26.65 -6.91 -16.16
CA GLY A 159 26.56 -5.73 -15.30
C GLY A 159 25.15 -5.36 -14.90
N PHE A 160 25.02 -4.30 -14.12
CA PHE A 160 23.72 -3.67 -13.87
C PHE A 160 23.40 -2.70 -15.00
N PHE A 161 22.15 -2.73 -15.47
CA PHE A 161 21.64 -1.76 -16.44
C PHE A 161 20.39 -1.09 -15.90
N HIS A 162 20.46 0.24 -15.70
CA HIS A 162 19.36 1.05 -15.19
C HIS A 162 18.10 0.97 -16.07
N GLY A 163 18.28 0.70 -17.37
CA GLY A 163 17.22 0.69 -18.37
C GLY A 163 16.41 -0.59 -18.47
N THR A 164 16.66 -1.58 -17.61
CA THR A 164 16.03 -2.90 -17.73
C THR A 164 14.50 -2.84 -17.61
N MET A 165 13.97 -2.07 -16.64
CA MET A 165 12.52 -1.89 -16.50
C MET A 165 11.91 -1.12 -17.69
N ALA A 166 12.61 -0.10 -18.19
CA ALA A 166 12.20 0.64 -19.38
C ALA A 166 12.13 -0.24 -20.62
N CYS A 167 13.06 -1.18 -20.77
CA CYS A 167 13.05 -2.18 -21.83
C CYS A 167 11.77 -3.03 -21.79
N PHE A 168 11.43 -3.60 -20.63
CA PHE A 168 10.21 -4.39 -20.48
C PHE A 168 8.93 -3.58 -20.70
N SER A 169 8.88 -2.37 -20.17
CA SER A 169 7.75 -1.46 -20.36
C SER A 169 7.56 -1.09 -21.84
N ALA A 170 8.65 -0.84 -22.56
CA ALA A 170 8.63 -0.56 -24.00
C ALA A 170 8.19 -1.78 -24.84
N LEU A 171 8.77 -2.96 -24.58
CA LEU A 171 8.36 -4.21 -25.23
C LEU A 171 6.86 -4.49 -25.02
N PHE A 172 6.38 -4.27 -23.79
CA PHE A 172 4.98 -4.51 -23.44
C PHE A 172 4.06 -3.55 -24.20
N ARG A 173 4.38 -2.26 -24.24
CA ARG A 173 3.61 -1.28 -25.02
C ARG A 173 3.62 -1.58 -26.52
N ALA A 174 4.73 -2.07 -27.04
CA ALA A 174 4.86 -2.49 -28.44
C ALA A 174 4.09 -3.77 -28.77
N GLY A 175 3.53 -4.47 -27.77
CA GLY A 175 2.86 -5.76 -27.96
C GLY A 175 3.82 -6.93 -28.20
N ARG A 176 5.12 -6.74 -27.98
CA ARG A 176 6.19 -7.74 -28.18
C ARG A 176 6.30 -8.65 -26.95
N HIS A 177 5.18 -9.22 -26.53
CA HIS A 177 5.06 -9.98 -25.28
C HIS A 177 5.91 -11.25 -25.24
N GLU A 178 6.01 -11.99 -26.36
CA GLU A 178 6.84 -13.20 -26.44
C GLU A 178 8.33 -12.87 -26.24
N GLU A 179 8.78 -11.68 -26.66
CA GLU A 179 10.17 -11.26 -26.49
C GLU A 179 10.50 -10.90 -25.03
N ILE A 180 9.53 -10.39 -24.27
CA ILE A 180 9.68 -10.23 -22.81
C ILE A 180 9.95 -11.59 -22.17
N VAL A 181 9.16 -12.60 -22.53
CA VAL A 181 9.31 -13.96 -21.99
C VAL A 181 10.68 -14.54 -22.37
N ALA A 182 11.06 -14.46 -23.65
CA ALA A 182 12.35 -14.95 -24.14
C ALA A 182 13.55 -14.21 -23.53
N LEU A 183 13.43 -12.91 -23.26
CA LEU A 183 14.48 -12.13 -22.60
C LEU A 183 14.65 -12.55 -21.14
N LEU A 184 13.55 -12.77 -20.42
CA LEU A 184 13.57 -13.23 -19.02
C LEU A 184 14.17 -14.64 -18.85
N GLU A 185 14.14 -15.49 -19.87
CA GLU A 185 14.83 -16.79 -19.85
C GLU A 185 16.35 -16.66 -19.78
N LYS A 186 16.89 -15.49 -20.18
CA LYS A 186 18.33 -15.19 -20.15
C LYS A 186 18.78 -14.59 -18.81
N ASP A 187 17.85 -14.24 -17.92
CA ASP A 187 18.17 -13.63 -16.63
C ASP A 187 18.98 -14.60 -15.75
N PRO A 188 20.24 -14.29 -15.41
CA PRO A 188 21.07 -15.17 -14.58
C PRO A 188 20.60 -15.25 -13.13
N LEU A 189 19.77 -14.30 -12.67
CA LEU A 189 19.28 -14.24 -11.30
C LEU A 189 17.80 -13.82 -11.29
N PRO A 190 16.86 -14.79 -11.27
CA PRO A 190 15.43 -14.52 -11.24
C PRO A 190 15.04 -13.49 -10.17
N TRP A 191 14.71 -12.27 -10.60
CA TRP A 191 14.31 -11.17 -9.72
C TRP A 191 12.84 -10.79 -9.94
N TRP A 192 12.04 -10.74 -8.86
CA TRP A 192 10.59 -10.56 -8.96
C TRP A 192 10.14 -9.35 -9.80
N PRO A 193 10.70 -8.14 -9.63
CA PRO A 193 10.32 -6.98 -10.44
C PRO A 193 10.46 -7.20 -11.96
N TYR A 194 11.46 -7.96 -12.41
CA TYR A 194 11.57 -8.35 -13.82
C TYR A 194 10.56 -9.42 -14.19
N ARG A 195 10.41 -10.44 -13.34
CA ARG A 195 9.47 -11.54 -13.58
C ARG A 195 8.01 -11.10 -13.63
N GLU A 196 7.64 -10.05 -12.91
CA GLU A 196 6.30 -9.46 -12.98
C GLU A 196 5.93 -9.07 -14.42
N TRP A 197 6.89 -8.57 -15.22
CA TRP A 197 6.67 -8.29 -16.64
C TRP A 197 6.42 -9.55 -17.46
N GLY A 198 7.05 -10.68 -17.14
CA GLY A 198 6.75 -11.97 -17.74
C GLY A 198 5.33 -12.45 -17.42
N VAL A 199 4.86 -12.25 -16.19
CA VAL A 199 3.47 -12.53 -15.80
C VAL A 199 2.49 -11.69 -16.61
N ARG A 200 2.73 -10.38 -16.70
CA ARG A 200 1.92 -9.45 -17.50
C ARG A 200 1.90 -9.85 -18.98
N ALA A 201 3.07 -10.17 -19.54
CA ALA A 201 3.21 -10.59 -20.94
C ALA A 201 2.44 -11.88 -21.25
N LEU A 202 2.58 -12.92 -20.41
CA LEU A 202 1.85 -14.19 -20.56
C LEU A 202 0.34 -13.99 -20.42
N ALA A 203 -0.11 -13.13 -19.50
CA ALA A 203 -1.52 -12.79 -19.36
C ALA A 203 -2.04 -12.06 -20.61
N ALA A 204 -1.29 -11.11 -21.17
CA ALA A 204 -1.64 -10.39 -22.40
C ALA A 204 -1.66 -11.30 -23.64
N LEU A 205 -0.87 -12.37 -23.65
CA LEU A 205 -0.90 -13.44 -24.66
C LEU A 205 -2.10 -14.40 -24.50
N GLY A 206 -2.97 -14.20 -23.51
CA GLY A 206 -4.09 -15.10 -23.23
C GLY A 206 -3.67 -16.44 -22.61
N ARG A 207 -2.53 -16.48 -21.92
CA ARG A 207 -1.95 -17.69 -21.27
C ARG A 207 -1.99 -17.57 -19.73
N PRO A 208 -3.17 -17.41 -19.09
CA PRO A 208 -3.26 -17.10 -17.65
C PRO A 208 -2.71 -18.19 -16.74
N ASP A 209 -2.92 -19.48 -17.06
CA ASP A 209 -2.37 -20.58 -16.25
C ASP A 209 -0.85 -20.61 -16.28
N GLU A 210 -0.26 -20.23 -17.41
CA GLU A 210 1.19 -20.15 -17.54
C GLU A 210 1.75 -18.94 -16.80
N ALA A 211 1.07 -17.79 -16.88
CA ALA A 211 1.42 -16.61 -16.10
C ALA A 211 1.46 -16.92 -14.59
N ILE A 212 0.46 -17.66 -14.09
CA ILE A 212 0.40 -18.09 -12.68
C ILE A 212 1.55 -19.04 -12.34
N ARG A 213 1.81 -20.06 -13.17
CA ARG A 213 2.95 -20.98 -12.94
C ARG A 213 4.29 -20.22 -12.95
N PHE A 214 4.45 -19.28 -13.87
CA PHE A 214 5.65 -18.45 -13.98
C PHE A 214 5.83 -17.56 -12.74
N ALA A 215 4.74 -16.98 -12.23
CA ALA A 215 4.75 -16.20 -11.00
C ALA A 215 5.13 -17.06 -9.79
N GLU A 216 4.47 -18.21 -9.61
CA GLU A 216 4.72 -19.14 -8.50
C GLU A 216 6.13 -19.73 -8.50
N ALA A 217 6.73 -19.92 -9.67
CA ALA A 217 8.14 -20.34 -9.80
C ALA A 217 9.14 -19.30 -9.24
N SER A 218 8.70 -18.07 -9.00
CA SER A 218 9.51 -17.00 -8.39
C SER A 218 9.58 -17.11 -6.86
N ARG A 219 8.84 -18.05 -6.24
CA ARG A 219 8.82 -18.21 -4.79
C ARG A 219 10.16 -18.74 -4.27
N GLY A 220 10.73 -18.13 -3.23
CA GLY A 220 12.03 -18.50 -2.68
C GLY A 220 12.79 -17.38 -1.98
N ARG A 221 14.12 -17.37 -2.09
CA ARG A 221 14.99 -16.35 -1.44
C ARG A 221 14.97 -15.07 -2.29
N ASN A 222 14.70 -13.92 -1.65
CA ASN A 222 14.56 -12.58 -2.26
C ASN A 222 13.28 -12.38 -3.09
N ASP A 223 12.20 -13.09 -2.74
CA ASP A 223 10.87 -12.88 -3.33
C ASP A 223 10.02 -11.89 -2.50
N SER A 224 8.87 -11.52 -3.05
CA SER A 224 7.80 -10.86 -2.28
C SER A 224 6.57 -11.73 -2.37
N PRO A 225 6.30 -12.59 -1.38
CA PRO A 225 5.17 -13.52 -1.44
C PRO A 225 3.83 -12.79 -1.58
N VAL A 226 3.73 -11.56 -1.04
CA VAL A 226 2.55 -10.70 -1.20
C VAL A 226 2.41 -10.20 -2.64
N ALA A 227 3.50 -9.73 -3.27
CA ALA A 227 3.46 -9.25 -4.65
C ALA A 227 3.21 -10.39 -5.65
N ILE A 228 3.81 -11.56 -5.43
CA ILE A 228 3.54 -12.76 -6.22
C ILE A 228 2.06 -13.14 -6.12
N ALA A 229 1.51 -13.19 -4.90
CA ALA A 229 0.10 -13.49 -4.71
C ALA A 229 -0.80 -12.45 -5.38
N ALA A 230 -0.46 -11.16 -5.31
CA ALA A 230 -1.22 -10.09 -5.96
C ALA A 230 -1.23 -10.22 -7.49
N ALA A 231 -0.08 -10.55 -8.10
CA ALA A 231 -0.01 -10.77 -9.54
C ALA A 231 -0.83 -12.01 -9.97
N CYS A 232 -0.75 -13.12 -9.23
CA CYS A 232 -1.57 -14.30 -9.50
C CYS A 232 -3.07 -14.02 -9.32
N GLU A 233 -3.44 -13.28 -8.28
CA GLU A 233 -4.81 -12.85 -8.01
C GLU A 233 -5.34 -12.03 -9.19
N GLU A 234 -4.58 -11.04 -9.66
CA GLU A 234 -4.96 -10.17 -10.76
C GLU A 234 -5.20 -10.95 -12.07
N VAL A 235 -4.30 -11.88 -12.41
CA VAL A 235 -4.45 -12.76 -13.58
C VAL A 235 -5.74 -13.58 -13.52
N LEU A 236 -6.04 -14.16 -12.35
CA LEU A 236 -7.26 -14.96 -12.16
C LEU A 236 -8.52 -14.10 -12.23
N LEU A 237 -8.52 -12.91 -11.61
CA LEU A 237 -9.64 -11.98 -11.65
C LEU A 237 -9.91 -11.48 -13.08
N ALA A 238 -8.87 -11.11 -13.83
CA ALA A 238 -8.97 -10.72 -15.23
C ALA A 238 -9.52 -11.85 -16.13
N SER A 239 -9.24 -13.10 -15.76
CA SER A 239 -9.75 -14.30 -16.43
C SER A 239 -11.15 -14.75 -15.94
N GLY A 240 -11.80 -13.98 -15.07
CA GLY A 240 -13.12 -14.30 -14.51
C GLY A 240 -13.14 -15.44 -13.47
N ARG A 241 -11.98 -15.93 -13.03
CA ARG A 241 -11.82 -17.05 -12.07
C ARG A 241 -11.84 -16.57 -10.62
N VAL A 242 -12.89 -15.84 -10.26
CA VAL A 242 -13.00 -15.11 -8.98
C VAL A 242 -12.87 -16.03 -7.76
N GLU A 243 -13.55 -17.18 -7.74
CA GLU A 243 -13.51 -18.10 -6.58
C GLU A 243 -12.13 -18.74 -6.38
N GLU A 244 -11.39 -18.96 -7.47
CA GLU A 244 -10.03 -19.47 -7.37
C GLU A 244 -9.07 -18.39 -6.89
N ALA A 245 -9.21 -17.16 -7.39
CA ALA A 245 -8.42 -16.00 -6.94
C ALA A 245 -8.56 -15.81 -5.44
N TYR A 246 -9.81 -15.87 -4.95
CA TYR A 246 -10.13 -15.77 -3.53
C TYR A 246 -9.42 -16.85 -2.72
N ARG A 247 -9.66 -18.12 -3.07
CA ARG A 247 -9.18 -19.28 -2.31
C ARG A 247 -7.65 -19.38 -2.26
N ARG A 248 -6.96 -19.04 -3.34
CA ARG A 248 -5.51 -19.27 -3.46
C ARG A 248 -4.66 -18.08 -3.05
N TYR A 249 -5.12 -16.85 -3.30
CA TYR A 249 -4.22 -15.68 -3.24
C TYR A 249 -4.78 -14.50 -2.46
N ALA A 250 -6.10 -14.30 -2.41
CA ALA A 250 -6.67 -13.04 -1.93
C ALA A 250 -6.23 -12.63 -0.52
N LEU A 251 -6.17 -13.58 0.42
CA LEU A 251 -5.75 -13.31 1.80
C LEU A 251 -4.28 -12.92 1.90
N GLN A 252 -3.41 -13.52 1.08
CA GLN A 252 -1.98 -13.21 1.05
C GLN A 252 -1.69 -11.93 0.25
N ALA A 253 -2.43 -11.70 -0.83
CA ALA A 253 -2.31 -10.55 -1.72
C ALA A 253 -2.83 -9.26 -1.09
N THR A 254 -3.76 -9.36 -0.13
CA THR A 254 -4.43 -8.19 0.45
C THR A 254 -3.84 -7.86 1.81
N ARG A 255 -3.11 -6.74 1.90
CA ARG A 255 -2.67 -6.15 3.16
C ARG A 255 -2.95 -4.65 3.18
N GLY A 256 -3.55 -4.18 4.27
CA GLY A 256 -3.73 -2.77 4.58
C GLY A 256 -2.83 -2.33 5.74
N THR A 257 -2.83 -1.03 6.02
CA THR A 257 -2.10 -0.44 7.16
C THR A 257 -2.74 -0.77 8.52
N SER A 258 -3.94 -1.33 8.52
CA SER A 258 -4.66 -1.81 9.70
C SER A 258 -5.58 -2.98 9.33
N TYR A 259 -6.03 -3.74 10.33
CA TYR A 259 -6.99 -4.83 10.18
C TYR A 259 -8.25 -4.41 9.41
N LEU A 260 -8.82 -3.25 9.75
CA LEU A 260 -10.00 -2.70 9.05
C LEU A 260 -9.69 -2.29 7.61
N ALA A 261 -8.50 -1.73 7.36
CA ALA A 261 -8.08 -1.40 5.99
C ALA A 261 -7.89 -2.67 5.14
N THR A 262 -7.30 -3.72 5.71
CA THR A 262 -7.17 -5.04 5.08
C THR A 262 -8.54 -5.62 4.72
N TYR A 263 -9.47 -5.65 5.68
CA TYR A 263 -10.84 -6.13 5.44
C TYR A 263 -11.54 -5.33 4.34
N ARG A 264 -11.50 -3.99 4.40
CA ARG A 264 -12.14 -3.13 3.40
C ARG A 264 -11.55 -3.32 2.00
N ALA A 265 -10.24 -3.53 1.90
CA ALA A 265 -9.59 -3.83 0.64
C ALA A 265 -10.06 -5.18 0.06
N LEU A 266 -10.14 -6.22 0.90
CA LEU A 266 -10.62 -7.53 0.51
C LEU A 266 -12.10 -7.51 0.10
N ALA A 267 -12.96 -6.90 0.92
CA ALA A 267 -14.40 -6.78 0.65
C ALA A 267 -14.70 -6.00 -0.64
N ARG A 268 -13.87 -5.01 -1.00
CA ARG A 268 -13.99 -4.28 -2.26
C ARG A 268 -13.67 -5.17 -3.47
N LYS A 269 -12.66 -6.04 -3.36
CA LYS A 269 -12.29 -6.97 -4.43
C LYS A 269 -13.31 -8.12 -4.57
N TYR A 270 -13.90 -8.57 -3.46
CA TYR A 270 -14.83 -9.71 -3.42
C TYR A 270 -16.20 -9.33 -2.85
N PRO A 271 -16.98 -8.46 -3.54
CA PRO A 271 -18.24 -7.93 -3.00
C PRO A 271 -19.36 -8.96 -2.87
N ARG A 272 -19.21 -10.16 -3.45
CA ARG A 272 -20.19 -11.25 -3.35
C ARG A 272 -20.00 -12.14 -2.12
N LYS A 273 -18.85 -12.04 -1.45
CA LYS A 273 -18.55 -12.80 -0.24
C LYS A 273 -19.23 -12.17 0.96
N ARG A 274 -19.73 -13.01 1.87
CA ARG A 274 -20.43 -12.52 3.05
C ARG A 274 -19.43 -11.92 4.06
N PRO A 275 -19.81 -10.88 4.82
CA PRO A 275 -18.93 -10.27 5.81
C PRO A 275 -18.31 -11.27 6.79
N GLU A 276 -19.09 -12.26 7.23
CA GLU A 276 -18.68 -13.31 8.17
C GLU A 276 -17.61 -14.22 7.58
N GLU A 277 -17.76 -14.58 6.30
CA GLU A 277 -16.79 -15.42 5.57
C GLU A 277 -15.47 -14.67 5.40
N LEU A 278 -15.52 -13.43 4.92
CA LEU A 278 -14.33 -12.60 4.72
C LEU A 278 -13.57 -12.36 6.02
N LEU A 279 -14.29 -12.02 7.10
CA LEU A 279 -13.67 -11.77 8.40
C LEU A 279 -13.08 -13.06 8.97
N GLY A 280 -13.81 -14.17 8.94
CA GLY A 280 -13.35 -15.45 9.47
C GLY A 280 -12.07 -15.93 8.79
N ASP A 281 -12.03 -15.83 7.45
CA ASP A 281 -10.84 -16.20 6.67
C ASP A 281 -9.64 -15.30 7.00
N LEU A 282 -9.85 -14.00 7.19
CA LEU A 282 -8.80 -13.06 7.59
C LEU A 282 -8.29 -13.34 9.01
N VAL A 283 -9.18 -13.60 9.96
CA VAL A 283 -8.83 -13.98 11.34
C VAL A 283 -7.95 -15.24 11.34
N ALA A 284 -8.31 -16.24 10.54
CA ALA A 284 -7.54 -17.49 10.41
C ALA A 284 -6.11 -17.28 9.89
N THR A 285 -5.80 -16.14 9.26
CA THR A 285 -4.43 -15.81 8.82
C THR A 285 -3.51 -15.31 9.93
N THR A 286 -4.06 -14.96 11.10
CA THR A 286 -3.32 -14.40 12.24
C THR A 286 -3.66 -15.15 13.53
N PRO A 287 -3.31 -16.44 13.65
CA PRO A 287 -3.58 -17.22 14.85
C PRO A 287 -2.85 -16.61 16.06
N GLY A 288 -3.56 -16.46 17.18
CA GLY A 288 -3.08 -15.81 18.40
C GLY A 288 -3.33 -14.29 18.47
N ASP A 289 -3.83 -13.69 17.38
CA ASP A 289 -4.08 -12.26 17.22
C ASP A 289 -5.57 -11.95 16.92
N GLU A 290 -6.46 -12.91 17.14
CA GLU A 290 -7.91 -12.84 16.90
C GLU A 290 -8.55 -11.58 17.52
N GLY A 291 -8.19 -11.24 18.76
CA GLY A 291 -8.67 -10.07 19.48
C GLY A 291 -8.38 -8.74 18.78
N LYS A 292 -7.35 -8.67 17.94
CA LYS A 292 -7.04 -7.46 17.15
C LYS A 292 -8.08 -7.19 16.04
N TRP A 293 -8.87 -8.19 15.67
CA TRP A 293 -9.97 -8.06 14.71
C TRP A 293 -11.29 -7.57 15.33
N PHE A 294 -11.38 -7.41 16.66
CA PHE A 294 -12.58 -6.91 17.36
C PHE A 294 -13.15 -5.64 16.72
N ALA A 295 -12.29 -4.63 16.52
CA ALA A 295 -12.72 -3.36 15.96
C ALA A 295 -13.29 -3.54 14.55
N THR A 296 -12.65 -4.39 13.72
CA THR A 296 -13.12 -4.69 12.38
C THR A 296 -14.49 -5.38 12.40
N ALA A 297 -14.65 -6.43 13.21
CA ALA A 297 -15.91 -7.17 13.37
C ALA A 297 -17.07 -6.25 13.79
N LYS A 298 -16.82 -5.38 14.77
CA LYS A 298 -17.77 -4.37 15.25
C LYS A 298 -18.15 -3.38 14.14
N GLU A 299 -17.17 -2.84 13.42
CA GLU A 299 -17.40 -1.86 12.33
C GLU A 299 -18.22 -2.44 11.17
N VAL A 300 -18.19 -3.75 10.96
CA VAL A 300 -18.96 -4.43 9.90
C VAL A 300 -20.27 -5.04 10.42
N GLY A 301 -20.63 -4.76 11.67
CA GLY A 301 -21.91 -5.14 12.28
C GLY A 301 -21.97 -6.56 12.85
N LEU A 302 -20.84 -7.26 12.93
CA LEU A 302 -20.74 -8.62 13.48
C LEU A 302 -20.44 -8.56 14.98
N PHE A 303 -21.43 -8.12 15.76
CA PHE A 303 -21.26 -7.83 17.20
C PHE A 303 -20.96 -9.08 18.04
N ASP A 304 -21.66 -10.19 17.81
CA ASP A 304 -21.43 -11.44 18.53
C ASP A 304 -20.02 -11.98 18.26
N GLU A 305 -19.62 -11.94 16.99
CA GLU A 305 -18.28 -12.32 16.55
C GLU A 305 -17.20 -11.40 17.14
N ALA A 306 -17.46 -10.09 17.20
CA ALA A 306 -16.55 -9.15 17.85
C ALA A 306 -16.31 -9.55 19.31
N ILE A 307 -17.36 -9.84 20.08
CA ILE A 307 -17.22 -10.29 21.47
C ILE A 307 -16.49 -11.63 21.57
N ARG A 308 -16.75 -12.57 20.65
CA ARG A 308 -16.04 -13.86 20.58
C ARG A 308 -14.54 -13.63 20.41
N LEU A 309 -14.14 -12.85 19.40
CA LEU A 309 -12.75 -12.51 19.09
C LEU A 309 -12.07 -11.81 20.27
N ALA A 310 -12.76 -10.84 20.89
CA ALA A 310 -12.23 -10.09 22.03
C ALA A 310 -12.04 -10.95 23.29
N ASN A 311 -12.69 -12.10 23.42
CA ASN A 311 -12.49 -13.01 24.54
C ASN A 311 -11.51 -14.14 24.23
N GLU A 312 -11.18 -14.37 22.95
CA GLU A 312 -10.30 -15.46 22.52
C GLU A 312 -8.83 -15.11 22.73
N THR A 313 -8.40 -13.91 22.33
CA THR A 313 -7.02 -13.41 22.51
C THR A 313 -6.98 -11.92 22.85
N PRO A 314 -5.83 -11.41 23.34
CA PRO A 314 -5.74 -10.06 23.86
C PRO A 314 -6.24 -8.99 22.90
N CYS A 315 -7.13 -8.14 23.41
CA CYS A 315 -7.67 -6.98 22.71
C CYS A 315 -7.44 -5.72 23.56
N ASP A 316 -7.12 -4.60 22.91
CA ASP A 316 -6.80 -3.35 23.61
C ASP A 316 -7.96 -2.89 24.53
N PRO A 317 -7.75 -2.82 25.86
CA PRO A 317 -8.81 -2.45 26.79
C PRO A 317 -9.39 -1.05 26.54
N LYS A 318 -8.60 -0.11 26.02
CA LYS A 318 -9.08 1.25 25.70
C LYS A 318 -10.06 1.21 24.53
N THR A 319 -9.80 0.38 23.53
CA THR A 319 -10.70 0.13 22.39
C THR A 319 -12.01 -0.52 22.83
N LEU A 320 -11.94 -1.53 23.70
CA LEU A 320 -13.12 -2.21 24.25
C LEU A 320 -13.97 -1.28 25.13
N THR A 321 -13.34 -0.50 26.01
CA THR A 321 -14.01 0.50 26.86
C THR A 321 -14.72 1.55 26.02
N ARG A 322 -14.09 2.02 24.94
CA ARG A 322 -14.72 2.94 23.98
C ARG A 322 -15.94 2.32 23.33
N ALA A 323 -15.86 1.04 22.93
CA ALA A 323 -17.02 0.34 22.36
C ALA A 323 -18.16 0.21 23.38
N ALA A 324 -17.87 -0.11 24.65
CA ALA A 324 -18.87 -0.14 25.71
C ALA A 324 -19.60 1.20 25.85
N ARG A 325 -18.84 2.31 25.92
CA ARG A 325 -19.40 3.67 25.98
C ARG A 325 -20.27 3.99 24.76
N ASP A 326 -19.71 3.82 23.56
CA ASP A 326 -20.32 4.29 22.32
C ASP A 326 -21.60 3.51 21.97
N PHE A 327 -21.72 2.26 22.44
CA PHE A 327 -22.87 1.39 22.17
C PHE A 327 -23.85 1.24 23.34
N ALA A 328 -23.58 1.82 24.51
CA ALA A 328 -24.41 1.67 25.71
C ALA A 328 -25.91 1.98 25.48
N ALA A 329 -26.22 2.99 24.66
CA ALA A 329 -27.61 3.39 24.40
C ALA A 329 -28.28 2.59 23.26
N VAL A 330 -27.51 2.06 22.31
CA VAL A 330 -28.05 1.48 21.06
C VAL A 330 -27.99 -0.04 21.07
N ARG A 331 -26.97 -0.63 21.72
CA ARG A 331 -26.77 -2.07 21.89
C ARG A 331 -26.21 -2.35 23.30
N PRO A 332 -27.03 -2.17 24.35
CA PRO A 332 -26.57 -2.26 25.74
C PRO A 332 -25.97 -3.62 26.09
N GLU A 333 -26.49 -4.73 25.58
CA GLU A 333 -25.95 -6.08 25.84
C GLU A 333 -24.54 -6.27 25.26
N PHE A 334 -24.31 -5.86 24.01
CA PHE A 334 -22.98 -5.86 23.40
C PHE A 334 -22.01 -4.97 24.18
N ALA A 335 -22.47 -3.79 24.60
CA ALA A 335 -21.66 -2.84 25.36
C ALA A 335 -21.23 -3.41 26.72
N VAL A 336 -22.10 -4.15 27.41
CA VAL A 336 -21.76 -4.86 28.65
C VAL A 336 -20.65 -5.88 28.39
N GLU A 337 -20.80 -6.74 27.38
CA GLU A 337 -19.80 -7.77 27.10
C GLU A 337 -18.44 -7.17 26.67
N ALA A 338 -18.45 -6.10 25.87
CA ALA A 338 -17.22 -5.39 25.50
C ALA A 338 -16.52 -4.79 26.73
N GLY A 339 -17.30 -4.21 27.65
CA GLY A 339 -16.79 -3.65 28.90
C GLY A 339 -16.21 -4.70 29.85
N LEU A 340 -16.85 -5.87 29.95
CA LEU A 340 -16.35 -7.00 30.73
C LEU A 340 -15.06 -7.58 30.13
N ALA A 341 -14.98 -7.67 28.79
CA ALA A 341 -13.74 -8.05 28.10
C ALA A 341 -12.61 -7.03 28.38
N ALA A 342 -12.92 -5.72 28.42
CA ALA A 342 -11.93 -4.70 28.77
C ALA A 342 -11.35 -4.93 30.17
N LEU A 343 -12.23 -5.13 31.16
CA LEU A 343 -11.84 -5.40 32.55
C LEU A 343 -11.05 -6.71 32.69
N ARG A 344 -11.43 -7.76 31.96
CA ARG A 344 -10.67 -9.01 31.90
C ARG A 344 -9.23 -8.77 31.44
N TRP A 345 -9.03 -8.10 30.31
CA TRP A 345 -7.69 -7.85 29.79
C TRP A 345 -6.86 -6.93 30.69
N LEU A 346 -7.48 -5.96 31.36
CA LEU A 346 -6.81 -5.15 32.37
C LEU A 346 -6.33 -5.99 33.56
N VAL A 347 -7.16 -6.92 34.05
CA VAL A 347 -6.82 -7.86 35.13
C VAL A 347 -5.69 -8.81 34.71
N GLU A 348 -5.67 -9.26 33.46
CA GLU A 348 -4.60 -10.07 32.89
C GLU A 348 -3.32 -9.25 32.59
N GLY A 349 -3.31 -7.94 32.86
CA GLY A 349 -2.14 -7.08 32.70
C GLY A 349 -1.90 -6.56 31.28
N TYR A 350 -2.89 -6.64 30.38
CA TYR A 350 -2.80 -6.13 29.01
C TYR A 350 -3.19 -4.66 28.90
N GLY A 351 -2.69 -4.04 27.83
CA GLY A 351 -2.98 -2.65 27.45
C GLY A 351 -1.73 -1.77 27.47
N TYR A 352 -1.72 -0.74 26.63
CA TYR A 352 -0.60 0.19 26.51
C TYR A 352 -0.84 1.45 27.36
N GLU A 353 0.12 1.80 28.22
CA GLU A 353 0.08 2.96 29.11
C GLU A 353 -1.26 3.07 29.86
N ILE A 354 -1.62 1.98 30.54
CA ILE A 354 -2.85 1.92 31.34
C ILE A 354 -2.68 2.70 32.64
N THR A 355 -3.66 3.55 32.95
CA THR A 355 -3.74 4.33 34.18
C THR A 355 -4.97 3.94 35.00
N SER A 356 -5.05 4.41 36.25
CA SER A 356 -6.23 4.16 37.09
C SER A 356 -7.49 4.81 36.50
N ALA A 357 -7.35 5.88 35.71
CA ALA A 357 -8.47 6.49 35.00
C ALA A 357 -9.04 5.56 33.93
N ASP A 358 -8.19 4.80 33.23
CA ASP A 358 -8.63 3.81 32.23
C ASP A 358 -9.40 2.66 32.89
N VAL A 359 -8.94 2.17 34.05
CA VAL A 359 -9.63 1.15 34.83
C VAL A 359 -11.00 1.64 35.32
N TRP A 360 -11.07 2.86 35.84
CA TRP A 360 -12.33 3.47 36.26
C TRP A 360 -13.28 3.72 35.09
N ALA A 361 -12.77 4.11 33.93
CA ALA A 361 -13.56 4.27 32.72
C ALA A 361 -14.15 2.93 32.28
N ALA A 362 -13.35 1.86 32.24
CA ALA A 362 -13.84 0.52 31.91
C ALA A 362 -14.98 0.09 32.85
N TYR A 363 -14.80 0.24 34.15
CA TYR A 363 -15.85 -0.05 35.13
C TYR A 363 -17.12 0.79 34.92
N THR A 364 -16.96 2.11 34.85
CA THR A 364 -18.08 3.05 34.81
C THR A 364 -18.91 2.88 33.53
N GLU A 365 -18.25 2.77 32.38
CA GLU A 365 -18.95 2.61 31.10
C GLU A 365 -19.62 1.23 31.00
N THR A 366 -19.02 0.17 31.56
CA THR A 366 -19.67 -1.15 31.67
C THR A 366 -20.93 -1.09 32.53
N MET A 367 -20.87 -0.43 33.69
CA MET A 367 -22.02 -0.30 34.59
C MET A 367 -23.14 0.53 33.98
N LYS A 368 -22.83 1.63 33.29
CA LYS A 368 -23.82 2.42 32.53
C LYS A 368 -24.51 1.57 31.46
N ALA A 369 -23.75 0.79 30.68
CA ALA A 369 -24.32 -0.12 29.69
C ALA A 369 -25.21 -1.18 30.37
N ALA A 370 -24.81 -1.70 31.52
CA ALA A 370 -25.57 -2.70 32.28
C ALA A 370 -26.86 -2.12 32.87
N GLU A 371 -26.87 -0.87 33.30
CA GLU A 371 -28.08 -0.15 33.72
C GLU A 371 -29.06 -0.02 32.56
N GLN A 372 -28.57 0.37 31.38
CA GLN A 372 -29.40 0.44 30.16
C GLN A 372 -29.92 -0.93 29.72
N ALA A 373 -29.16 -2.00 29.98
CA ALA A 373 -29.58 -3.39 29.73
C ALA A 373 -30.56 -3.93 30.79
N GLY A 374 -30.79 -3.23 31.91
CA GLY A 374 -31.52 -3.77 33.06
C GLY A 374 -30.79 -4.91 33.79
N ARG A 375 -29.47 -5.02 33.62
CA ARG A 375 -28.62 -6.11 34.13
C ARG A 375 -27.50 -5.63 35.07
N ALA A 376 -27.68 -4.48 35.71
CA ALA A 376 -26.66 -3.87 36.57
C ALA A 376 -26.17 -4.79 37.71
N GLY A 377 -27.07 -5.57 38.34
CA GLY A 377 -26.70 -6.52 39.39
C GLY A 377 -25.77 -7.62 38.88
N ASP A 378 -26.18 -8.30 37.80
CA ASP A 378 -25.40 -9.36 37.14
C ASP A 378 -24.03 -8.86 36.67
N ALA A 379 -23.98 -7.68 36.03
CA ALA A 379 -22.72 -7.08 35.60
C ALA A 379 -21.80 -6.78 36.80
N ARG A 380 -22.34 -6.24 37.89
CA ARG A 380 -21.56 -5.94 39.10
C ARG A 380 -20.96 -7.21 39.70
N ASP A 381 -21.71 -8.30 39.77
CA ASP A 381 -21.24 -9.57 40.30
C ASP A 381 -20.15 -10.19 39.42
N ARG A 382 -20.32 -10.14 38.09
CA ARG A 382 -19.30 -10.59 37.12
C ARG A 382 -18.02 -9.76 37.22
N ILE A 383 -18.13 -8.44 37.33
CA ILE A 383 -16.97 -7.55 37.51
C ILE A 383 -16.26 -7.87 38.83
N ARG A 384 -17.02 -8.02 39.92
CA ARG A 384 -16.46 -8.35 41.23
C ARG A 384 -15.68 -9.66 41.17
N ALA A 385 -16.23 -10.69 40.52
CA ALA A 385 -15.54 -11.96 40.34
C ALA A 385 -14.24 -11.81 39.52
N LEU A 386 -14.28 -11.08 38.40
CA LEU A 386 -13.11 -10.82 37.55
C LEU A 386 -11.99 -10.09 38.30
N VAL A 387 -12.32 -9.03 39.04
CA VAL A 387 -11.33 -8.25 39.79
C VAL A 387 -10.77 -9.08 40.96
N ALA A 388 -11.61 -9.85 41.65
CA ALA A 388 -11.16 -10.72 42.73
C ALA A 388 -10.15 -11.78 42.26
N SER A 389 -10.25 -12.24 41.01
CA SER A 389 -9.33 -13.21 40.42
C SER A 389 -7.99 -12.63 39.93
N GLU A 390 -7.75 -11.32 40.07
CA GLU A 390 -6.47 -10.71 39.68
C GLU A 390 -5.33 -11.26 40.54
N THR A 391 -4.47 -12.08 39.92
CA THR A 391 -3.29 -12.70 40.54
C THR A 391 -1.98 -12.10 40.04
N SER A 392 -2.02 -11.23 39.04
CA SER A 392 -0.88 -10.62 38.37
C SER A 392 -0.37 -9.36 39.12
N GLY A 393 0.96 -9.23 39.21
CA GLY A 393 1.66 -8.03 39.71
C GLY A 393 1.17 -7.47 41.05
N ASP A 394 1.16 -6.14 41.17
CA ASP A 394 0.68 -5.39 42.36
C ASP A 394 -0.86 -5.38 42.51
N ARG A 395 -1.58 -6.25 41.80
CA ARG A 395 -3.05 -6.29 41.75
C ARG A 395 -3.66 -4.90 41.50
N PHE A 396 -3.17 -4.25 40.44
CA PHE A 396 -3.42 -2.84 40.14
C PHE A 396 -4.90 -2.53 39.95
N VAL A 397 -5.65 -3.41 39.30
CA VAL A 397 -7.10 -3.25 39.09
C VAL A 397 -7.84 -3.38 40.41
N THR A 398 -7.48 -4.35 41.25
CA THR A 398 -8.04 -4.57 42.59
C THR A 398 -7.79 -3.38 43.50
N ARG A 399 -6.57 -2.83 43.50
CA ARG A 399 -6.28 -1.59 44.26
C ARG A 399 -7.12 -0.41 43.79
N THR A 400 -7.42 -0.34 42.49
CA THR A 400 -8.19 0.76 41.91
C THR A 400 -9.69 0.64 42.18
N LEU A 401 -10.29 -0.55 42.05
CA LEU A 401 -11.75 -0.77 42.13
C LEU A 401 -12.23 -1.45 43.41
N GLY A 402 -11.34 -2.03 44.23
CA GLY A 402 -11.70 -2.92 45.34
C GLY A 402 -12.69 -2.30 46.33
N ARG A 403 -12.49 -1.03 46.70
CA ARG A 403 -13.42 -0.29 47.59
C ARG A 403 -14.84 -0.17 47.00
N ALA A 404 -14.97 0.02 45.69
CA ALA A 404 -16.28 0.14 45.04
C ALA A 404 -16.99 -1.22 44.86
N LEU A 405 -16.20 -2.29 44.76
CA LEU A 405 -16.69 -3.66 44.58
C LEU A 405 -16.84 -4.44 45.89
N GLY A 406 -16.36 -3.89 47.02
CA GLY A 406 -16.36 -4.56 48.32
C GLY A 406 -15.42 -5.77 48.35
N LEU A 407 -14.21 -5.59 47.83
CA LEU A 407 -13.12 -6.58 47.76
C LEU A 407 -11.94 -6.21 48.65
#